data_AF-A0A8B6CTI2-F1
#
_entry.id   AF-A0A8B6CTI2-F1
#
_cell.length_a   1.000
_cell.length_b   1.000
_cell.length_c   1.000
_cell.angle_alpha   90.00
_cell.angle_beta   90.00
_cell.angle_gamma   90.00
#
_symmetry.space_group_name_H-M   'P 1'
#
loop_
_entity.id
_entity.type
_entity.pdbx_description
1 polymer ?
#
loop_
_entity_poly.entity_id
_entity_poly.type
_entity_poly.pdbx_seq_one_letter_code
_entity_poly.pdbx_strand_id
1 'polypeptide(L)'
;MAFDAGKFLKTPDLESFDNLKKEELVLLAKELKLVFKVSMRKQIIKNLVIDKLVDAEILGEEALELKVENIGAFKLKQLELEHELKLKELEMKEMEKRKEDEFKLKQAELEMKEREKIKEDELKLKELEMRERLEMEKLKIEMVKEESNTKVQSKSDYFDAAKNIRLVPKFCEKTVDKYFPQFEKIANNLKWPMPYWTTMLQSVFEGKAAEIYSALPSEKSSDYDTVKQEILKAYELVPEAYRQKFRSL
;
A
#
# COMPACT_ATOMS: atom_id res chain seq x y z
N MET A 1 68.97 -82.60 -6.32
CA MET A 1 70.28 -81.91 -6.24
C MET A 1 70.15 -80.82 -5.20
N ALA A 2 71.05 -80.74 -4.23
CA ALA A 2 71.01 -79.69 -3.21
C ALA A 2 71.39 -78.34 -3.85
N PHE A 3 70.64 -77.28 -3.54
CA PHE A 3 71.01 -75.91 -3.93
C PHE A 3 72.32 -75.51 -3.25
N ASP A 4 73.27 -74.99 -4.03
CA ASP A 4 74.56 -74.53 -3.54
C ASP A 4 74.64 -73.00 -3.69
N ALA A 5 74.55 -72.30 -2.56
CA ALA A 5 74.57 -70.84 -2.51
C ALA A 5 75.90 -70.26 -3.01
N GLY A 6 77.03 -70.90 -2.73
CA GLY A 6 78.35 -70.44 -3.17
C GLY A 6 78.57 -70.61 -4.67
N LYS A 7 77.97 -71.64 -5.28
CA LYS A 7 77.95 -71.80 -6.75
C LYS A 7 77.02 -70.79 -7.42
N PHE A 8 75.87 -70.51 -6.82
CA PHE A 8 74.90 -69.54 -7.33
C PHE A 8 75.47 -68.12 -7.38
N LEU A 9 76.22 -67.68 -6.35
CA LEU A 9 76.82 -66.34 -6.29
C LEU A 9 77.89 -66.07 -7.36
N LYS A 10 78.44 -67.11 -8.00
CA LYS A 10 79.45 -66.96 -9.07
C LYS A 10 78.85 -66.70 -10.45
N THR A 11 77.65 -67.22 -10.68
CA THR A 11 76.88 -67.03 -11.92
C THR A 11 75.42 -66.80 -11.54
N PRO A 12 75.12 -65.63 -10.97
CA PRO A 12 73.77 -65.30 -10.54
C PRO A 12 72.89 -65.06 -11.77
N ASP A 13 71.72 -65.69 -11.79
CA ASP A 13 70.72 -65.53 -12.84
C ASP A 13 69.41 -65.03 -12.21
N LEU A 14 68.78 -64.03 -12.84
CA LEU A 14 67.63 -63.33 -12.29
C LEU A 14 66.38 -64.22 -12.27
N GLU A 15 66.18 -65.03 -13.32
CA GLU A 15 65.05 -65.96 -13.44
C GLU A 15 65.18 -67.11 -12.44
N SER A 16 66.40 -67.60 -12.24
CA SER A 16 66.73 -68.60 -11.23
C SER A 16 66.58 -68.05 -9.81
N PHE A 17 66.93 -66.79 -9.56
CA PHE A 17 66.74 -66.11 -8.28
C PHE A 17 65.25 -65.95 -7.92
N ASP A 18 64.42 -65.55 -8.89
CA ASP A 18 63.00 -65.29 -8.66
C ASP A 18 62.27 -66.54 -8.16
N ASN A 19 62.67 -67.70 -8.69
CA ASN A 19 62.11 -69.02 -8.42
C ASN A 19 62.62 -69.70 -7.14
N LEU A 20 63.58 -69.11 -6.41
CA LEU A 20 64.13 -69.71 -5.19
C LEU A 20 63.06 -69.93 -4.11
N LYS A 21 63.14 -71.07 -3.43
CA LYS A 21 62.31 -71.42 -2.28
C LYS A 21 62.79 -70.68 -1.02
N LYS A 22 61.93 -70.63 0.00
CA LYS A 22 62.24 -69.95 1.27
C LYS A 22 63.51 -70.52 1.91
N GLU A 23 63.69 -71.83 1.88
CA GLU A 23 64.85 -72.52 2.46
C GLU A 23 66.14 -72.14 1.73
N GLU A 24 66.10 -72.01 0.40
CA GLU A 24 67.23 -71.63 -0.44
C GLU A 24 67.60 -70.15 -0.24
N LEU A 25 66.61 -69.27 -0.12
CA LEU A 25 66.82 -67.85 0.23
C LEU A 25 67.43 -67.68 1.63
N VAL A 26 67.07 -68.54 2.58
CA VAL A 26 67.67 -68.56 3.93
C VAL A 26 69.13 -69.02 3.88
N LEU A 27 69.45 -70.02 3.04
CA LEU A 27 70.84 -70.45 2.83
C LEU A 27 71.66 -69.35 2.15
N LEU A 28 71.10 -68.70 1.13
CA LEU A 28 71.75 -67.60 0.42
C LEU A 28 71.97 -66.39 1.35
N ALA A 29 70.99 -66.05 2.19
CA ALA A 29 71.13 -64.99 3.18
C ALA A 29 72.20 -65.30 4.24
N LYS A 30 72.37 -66.57 4.64
CA LYS A 30 73.46 -66.98 5.55
C LYS A 30 74.82 -66.85 4.89
N GLU A 31 74.95 -67.27 3.64
CA GLU A 31 76.21 -67.18 2.88
C GLU A 31 76.63 -65.72 2.67
N LEU A 32 75.67 -64.85 2.39
CA LEU A 32 75.85 -63.39 2.29
C LEU A 32 76.04 -62.69 3.65
N LYS A 33 76.04 -63.44 4.76
CA LYS A 33 76.17 -62.94 6.14
C LYS A 33 75.14 -61.86 6.50
N LEU A 34 73.92 -61.98 5.98
CA LEU A 34 72.82 -61.09 6.29
C LEU A 34 72.27 -61.33 7.69
N VAL A 35 71.82 -60.25 8.34
CA VAL A 35 71.10 -60.33 9.61
C VAL A 35 69.60 -60.52 9.33
N PHE A 36 69.05 -61.69 9.62
CA PHE A 36 67.63 -61.98 9.43
C PHE A 36 67.11 -62.99 10.46
N LYS A 37 65.78 -63.11 10.58
CA LYS A 37 65.12 -64.15 11.38
C LYS A 37 64.48 -65.19 10.44
N VAL A 38 64.72 -66.48 10.68
CA VAL A 38 64.15 -67.58 9.86
C VAL A 38 62.61 -67.57 9.88
N SER A 39 62.00 -67.02 10.93
CA SER A 39 60.56 -66.82 11.06
C SER A 39 59.98 -65.74 10.13
N MET A 40 60.81 -64.90 9.51
CA MET A 40 60.35 -63.87 8.57
C MET A 40 59.67 -64.49 7.33
N ARG A 41 58.76 -63.73 6.71
CA ARG A 41 58.07 -64.12 5.47
C ARG A 41 59.08 -64.25 4.32
N LYS A 42 58.83 -65.18 3.38
CA LYS A 42 59.68 -65.43 2.20
C LYS A 42 60.06 -64.13 1.48
N GLN A 43 59.07 -63.26 1.23
CA GLN A 43 59.29 -62.00 0.52
C GLN A 43 60.16 -61.00 1.28
N ILE A 44 60.09 -60.97 2.62
CA ILE A 44 60.94 -60.08 3.43
C ILE A 44 62.40 -60.51 3.33
N ILE A 45 62.65 -61.82 3.43
CA ILE A 45 63.99 -62.40 3.26
C ILE A 45 64.47 -62.18 1.82
N LYS A 46 63.60 -62.36 0.83
CA LYS A 46 63.89 -62.11 -0.58
C LYS A 46 64.30 -60.65 -0.84
N ASN A 47 63.55 -59.67 -0.31
CA ASN A 47 63.87 -58.24 -0.45
C ASN A 47 65.25 -57.91 0.17
N LEU A 48 65.57 -58.45 1.36
CA LEU A 48 66.87 -58.26 2.02
C LEU A 48 68.04 -58.86 1.22
N VAL A 49 67.81 -60.00 0.58
CA VAL A 49 68.82 -60.65 -0.27
C VAL A 49 69.02 -59.86 -1.57
N ILE A 50 67.94 -59.36 -2.19
CA ILE A 50 68.01 -58.49 -3.37
C ILE A 50 68.87 -57.26 -3.05
N ASP A 51 68.59 -56.56 -1.94
CA ASP A 51 69.37 -55.39 -1.50
C ASP A 51 70.87 -55.69 -1.49
N LYS A 52 71.25 -56.81 -0.85
CA LYS A 52 72.67 -57.13 -0.68
C LYS A 52 73.36 -57.58 -1.96
N LEU A 53 72.62 -58.23 -2.86
CA LEU A 53 73.15 -58.69 -4.14
C LEU A 53 73.32 -57.54 -5.14
N VAL A 54 72.42 -56.56 -5.11
CA VAL A 54 72.54 -55.32 -5.90
C VAL A 54 73.67 -54.44 -5.33
N ASP A 55 73.74 -54.25 -4.02
CA ASP A 55 74.84 -53.50 -3.36
C ASP A 55 76.22 -54.11 -3.62
N ALA A 56 76.29 -55.44 -3.82
CA ALA A 56 77.53 -56.16 -4.10
C ALA A 56 77.85 -56.22 -5.61
N GLU A 57 77.05 -55.57 -6.47
CA GLU A 57 77.14 -55.62 -7.93
C GLU A 57 77.10 -57.06 -8.50
N ILE A 58 76.50 -57.99 -7.74
CA ILE A 58 76.35 -59.40 -8.13
C ILE A 58 75.12 -59.56 -9.02
N LEU A 59 74.05 -58.81 -8.75
CA LEU A 59 72.86 -58.70 -9.59
C LEU A 59 72.70 -57.26 -10.08
N GLY A 60 72.20 -57.08 -11.30
CA GLY A 60 71.86 -55.77 -11.83
C GLY A 60 70.66 -55.14 -11.10
N GLU A 61 70.49 -53.83 -11.27
CA GLU A 61 69.39 -53.05 -10.68
C GLU A 61 67.99 -53.58 -11.05
N GLU A 62 67.87 -54.33 -12.15
CA GLU A 62 66.66 -55.05 -12.56
C GLU A 62 66.09 -55.96 -11.46
N ALA A 63 66.94 -56.47 -10.55
CA ALA A 63 66.50 -57.29 -9.42
C ALA A 63 65.65 -56.52 -8.39
N LEU A 64 65.73 -55.18 -8.36
CA LEU A 64 64.92 -54.35 -7.46
C LEU A 64 63.43 -54.39 -7.82
N GLU A 65 63.08 -54.70 -9.08
CA GLU A 65 61.69 -54.84 -9.53
C GLU A 65 60.97 -56.03 -8.86
N LEU A 66 61.72 -57.03 -8.39
CA LEU A 66 61.20 -58.18 -7.66
C LEU A 66 60.84 -57.87 -6.20
N LYS A 67 61.12 -56.65 -5.72
CA LYS A 67 60.73 -56.21 -4.39
C LYS A 67 59.26 -55.86 -4.35
N VAL A 68 58.50 -56.68 -3.63
CA VAL A 68 57.14 -56.35 -3.24
C VAL A 68 57.18 -55.65 -1.88
N GLU A 69 57.03 -54.33 -1.87
CA GLU A 69 56.66 -53.59 -0.65
C GLU A 69 55.20 -53.86 -0.30
N ASN A 70 54.75 -53.49 0.90
CA ASN A 70 53.42 -53.80 1.42
C ASN A 70 52.30 -52.98 0.72
N ILE A 71 52.14 -53.15 -0.60
CA ILE A 71 51.24 -52.44 -1.51
C ILE A 71 49.79 -52.46 -1.02
N GLY A 72 49.38 -53.53 -0.33
CA GLY A 72 48.03 -53.66 0.24
C GLY A 72 47.72 -52.62 1.32
N ALA A 73 48.68 -52.28 2.19
CA ALA A 73 48.46 -51.29 3.25
C ALA A 73 48.45 -49.86 2.71
N PHE A 74 49.31 -49.56 1.73
CA PHE A 74 49.33 -48.26 1.05
C PHE A 74 48.05 -48.03 0.25
N LYS A 75 47.59 -49.04 -0.51
CA LYS A 75 46.38 -48.97 -1.32
C LYS A 75 45.10 -48.85 -0.47
N LEU A 76 45.06 -49.51 0.69
CA LEU A 76 43.98 -49.34 1.66
C LEU A 76 43.93 -47.91 2.20
N LYS A 77 45.08 -47.36 2.60
CA LYS A 77 45.17 -45.99 3.11
C LYS A 77 44.84 -44.93 2.05
N GLN A 78 45.17 -45.22 0.79
CA GLN A 78 44.80 -44.38 -0.35
C GLN A 78 43.28 -44.37 -0.58
N LEU A 79 42.63 -45.53 -0.49
CA LEU A 79 41.16 -45.66 -0.59
C LEU A 79 40.44 -44.99 0.60
N GLU A 80 40.98 -45.10 1.82
CA GLU A 80 40.45 -44.43 3.01
C GLU A 80 40.47 -42.90 2.84
N LEU A 81 41.61 -42.35 2.39
CA LEU A 81 41.75 -40.91 2.15
C LEU A 81 40.82 -40.44 1.02
N GLU A 82 40.67 -41.21 -0.05
CA GLU A 82 39.76 -40.90 -1.15
C GLU A 82 38.30 -40.87 -0.69
N HIS A 83 37.90 -41.84 0.15
CA HIS A 83 36.57 -41.88 0.75
C HIS A 83 36.34 -40.68 1.70
N GLU A 84 37.33 -40.32 2.52
CA GLU A 84 37.26 -39.17 3.43
C GLU A 84 37.12 -37.85 2.66
N LEU A 85 37.91 -37.65 1.60
CA LEU A 85 37.79 -36.48 0.73
C LEU A 85 36.40 -36.40 0.09
N LYS A 86 35.88 -37.53 -0.41
CA LYS A 86 34.56 -37.60 -1.05
C LYS A 86 33.43 -37.28 -0.07
N LEU A 87 33.52 -37.75 1.17
CA LEU A 87 32.58 -37.38 2.23
C LEU A 87 32.61 -35.88 2.51
N LYS A 88 33.82 -35.31 2.64
CA LYS A 88 33.99 -33.88 2.91
C LYS A 88 33.49 -33.00 1.76
N GLU A 89 33.68 -33.41 0.52
CA GLU A 89 33.10 -32.73 -0.65
C GLU A 89 31.57 -32.76 -0.63
N LEU A 90 30.97 -33.90 -0.28
CA LEU A 90 29.52 -34.03 -0.16
C LEU A 90 28.97 -33.11 0.95
N GLU A 91 29.61 -33.09 2.13
CA GLU A 91 29.23 -32.20 3.23
C GLU A 91 29.33 -30.71 2.84
N MET A 92 30.40 -30.32 2.15
CA MET A 92 30.58 -28.95 1.66
C MET A 92 29.48 -28.58 0.66
N LYS A 93 29.17 -29.47 -0.27
CA LYS A 93 28.11 -29.27 -1.27
C LYS A 93 26.73 -29.18 -0.64
N GLU A 94 26.45 -29.98 0.38
CA GLU A 94 25.20 -29.88 1.16
C GLU A 94 25.13 -28.57 1.94
N MET A 95 26.23 -28.12 2.55
CA MET A 95 26.29 -26.82 3.23
C MET A 95 26.09 -25.65 2.26
N GLU A 96 26.71 -25.68 1.09
CA GLU A 96 26.51 -24.65 0.05
C GLU A 96 25.06 -24.62 -0.40
N LYS A 97 24.46 -25.79 -0.67
CA LYS A 97 23.04 -25.87 -1.03
C LYS A 97 22.13 -25.33 0.08
N ARG A 98 22.40 -25.67 1.35
CA ARG A 98 21.64 -25.13 2.49
C ARG A 98 21.75 -23.60 2.57
N LYS A 99 22.95 -23.05 2.36
CA LYS A 99 23.15 -21.58 2.34
C LYS A 99 22.44 -20.93 1.16
N GLU A 100 22.44 -21.56 0.00
CA GLU A 100 21.72 -21.06 -1.18
C GLU A 100 20.20 -21.07 -0.95
N ASP A 101 19.67 -22.16 -0.38
CA ASP A 101 18.25 -22.29 -0.03
C ASP A 101 17.86 -21.27 1.06
N GLU A 102 18.70 -21.07 2.09
CA GLU A 102 18.50 -20.06 3.13
C GLU A 102 18.50 -18.64 2.54
N PHE A 103 19.42 -18.35 1.63
CA PHE A 103 19.48 -17.06 0.94
C PHE A 103 18.23 -16.82 0.09
N LYS A 104 17.80 -17.82 -0.69
CA LYS A 104 16.56 -17.75 -1.49
C LYS A 104 15.33 -17.54 -0.62
N LEU A 105 15.24 -18.24 0.51
CA LEU A 105 14.13 -18.10 1.45
C LEU A 105 14.11 -16.67 2.03
N LYS A 106 15.26 -16.15 2.45
CA LYS A 106 15.38 -14.80 2.98
C LYS A 106 15.04 -13.72 1.95
N GLN A 107 15.42 -13.94 0.69
CA GLN A 107 15.06 -13.06 -0.41
C GLN A 107 13.54 -13.06 -0.68
N ALA A 108 12.92 -14.25 -0.69
CA ALA A 108 11.47 -14.38 -0.85
C ALA A 108 10.69 -13.77 0.32
N GLU A 109 11.19 -13.90 1.56
CA GLU A 109 10.57 -13.28 2.74
C GLU A 109 10.60 -11.75 2.66
N LEU A 110 11.73 -11.17 2.22
CA LEU A 110 11.84 -9.72 2.01
C LEU A 110 10.87 -9.24 0.92
N GLU A 111 10.80 -9.95 -0.20
CA GLU A 111 9.87 -9.60 -1.29
C GLU A 111 8.40 -9.68 -0.82
N MET A 112 8.04 -10.69 -0.04
CA MET A 112 6.70 -10.80 0.55
C MET A 112 6.40 -9.63 1.50
N LYS A 113 7.33 -9.27 2.39
CA LYS A 113 7.17 -8.12 3.29
C LYS A 113 7.01 -6.80 2.53
N GLU A 114 7.78 -6.59 1.47
CA GLU A 114 7.64 -5.40 0.63
C GLU A 114 6.27 -5.37 -0.07
N ARG A 115 5.83 -6.49 -0.63
CA ARG A 115 4.49 -6.61 -1.24
C ARG A 115 3.37 -6.39 -0.24
N GLU A 116 3.49 -6.90 0.98
CA GLU A 116 2.50 -6.65 2.05
C GLU A 116 2.45 -5.18 2.43
N LYS A 117 3.61 -4.53 2.60
CA LYS A 117 3.68 -3.10 2.90
C LYS A 117 3.06 -2.25 1.79
N ILE A 118 3.35 -2.56 0.52
CA ILE A 118 2.73 -1.88 -0.62
C ILE A 118 1.21 -2.03 -0.61
N LYS A 119 0.70 -3.25 -0.36
CA LYS A 119 -0.75 -3.49 -0.26
C LYS A 119 -1.38 -2.75 0.91
N GLU A 120 -0.71 -2.70 2.05
CA GLU A 120 -1.18 -1.97 3.23
C GLU A 120 -1.26 -0.46 2.95
N ASP A 121 -0.23 0.11 2.32
CA ASP A 121 -0.21 1.52 1.92
C ASP A 121 -1.28 1.82 0.85
N GLU A 122 -1.50 0.92 -0.11
CA GLU A 122 -2.58 1.04 -1.11
C GLU A 122 -3.97 1.01 -0.44
N LEU A 123 -4.18 0.14 0.54
CA LEU A 123 -5.44 0.06 1.30
C LEU A 123 -5.66 1.34 2.11
N LYS A 124 -4.62 1.85 2.78
CA LYS A 124 -4.69 3.12 3.52
C LYS A 124 -5.03 4.30 2.60
N LEU A 125 -4.42 4.34 1.41
CA LEU A 125 -4.70 5.37 0.42
C LEU A 125 -6.16 5.30 -0.04
N LYS A 126 -6.66 4.11 -0.37
CA LYS A 126 -8.07 3.89 -0.75
C LYS A 126 -9.04 4.27 0.37
N GLU A 127 -8.70 3.97 1.62
CA GLU A 127 -9.52 4.35 2.77
C GLU A 127 -9.57 5.89 2.92
N LEU A 128 -8.42 6.56 2.74
CA LEU A 128 -8.34 8.01 2.78
C LEU A 128 -9.15 8.65 1.64
N GLU A 129 -9.00 8.18 0.41
CA GLU A 129 -9.78 8.65 -0.74
C GLU A 129 -11.28 8.43 -0.54
N MET A 130 -11.68 7.30 0.04
CA MET A 130 -13.08 7.03 0.37
C MET A 130 -13.59 7.98 1.46
N ARG A 131 -12.77 8.27 2.48
CA ARG A 131 -13.09 9.22 3.54
C ARG A 131 -13.26 10.64 2.99
N GLU A 132 -12.33 11.10 2.17
CA GLU A 132 -12.42 12.40 1.50
C GLU A 132 -13.64 12.48 0.58
N ARG A 133 -13.95 11.40 -0.16
CA ARG A 133 -15.18 11.33 -0.97
C ARG A 133 -16.42 11.46 -0.11
N LEU A 134 -16.50 10.73 1.01
CA LEU A 134 -17.65 10.80 1.93
C LEU A 134 -17.77 12.18 2.56
N GLU A 135 -16.66 12.83 2.91
CA GLU A 135 -16.64 14.19 3.44
C GLU A 135 -17.10 15.22 2.40
N MET A 136 -16.58 15.13 1.17
CA MET A 136 -17.02 15.97 0.05
C MET A 136 -18.51 15.77 -0.25
N GLU A 137 -19.02 14.54 -0.19
CA GLU A 137 -20.43 14.25 -0.39
C GLU A 137 -21.29 14.80 0.75
N LYS A 138 -20.83 14.70 2.00
CA LYS A 138 -21.49 15.34 3.15
C LYS A 138 -21.54 16.85 2.99
N LEU A 139 -20.43 17.50 2.63
CA LEU A 139 -20.38 18.93 2.37
C LEU A 139 -21.30 19.33 1.22
N LYS A 140 -21.36 18.55 0.13
CA LYS A 140 -22.33 18.79 -0.96
C LYS A 140 -23.77 18.68 -0.48
N ILE A 141 -24.10 17.66 0.31
CA ILE A 141 -25.44 17.50 0.88
C ILE A 141 -25.78 18.66 1.82
N GLU A 142 -24.81 19.13 2.62
CA GLU A 142 -24.98 20.27 3.51
C GLU A 142 -25.16 21.57 2.72
N MET A 143 -24.38 21.82 1.67
CA MET A 143 -24.58 22.93 0.74
C MET A 143 -25.93 22.85 0.03
N VAL A 144 -26.37 21.68 -0.43
CA VAL A 144 -27.70 21.51 -1.03
C VAL A 144 -28.80 21.71 0.01
N LYS A 145 -28.61 21.29 1.26
CA LYS A 145 -29.53 21.58 2.37
C LYS A 145 -29.55 23.06 2.68
N GLU A 146 -28.42 23.75 2.70
CA GLU A 146 -28.35 25.21 2.89
C GLU A 146 -28.98 25.94 1.71
N GLU A 147 -28.77 25.52 0.45
CA GLU A 147 -29.46 26.07 -0.73
C GLU A 147 -30.96 25.78 -0.69
N SER A 148 -31.38 24.62 -0.19
CA SER A 148 -32.78 24.26 0.04
C SER A 148 -33.38 25.09 1.16
N ASN A 149 -32.64 25.31 2.25
CA ASN A 149 -33.05 26.13 3.38
C ASN A 149 -33.08 27.60 2.97
N THR A 150 -32.16 28.06 2.10
CA THR A 150 -32.15 29.42 1.56
C THR A 150 -33.27 29.60 0.53
N LYS A 151 -33.65 28.57 -0.25
CA LYS A 151 -34.83 28.61 -1.16
C LYS A 151 -36.17 28.44 -0.44
N VAL A 152 -36.21 27.79 0.71
CA VAL A 152 -37.41 27.68 1.56
C VAL A 152 -37.56 28.93 2.45
N GLN A 153 -36.47 29.54 2.92
CA GLN A 153 -36.49 30.80 3.69
C GLN A 153 -36.64 32.05 2.80
N SER A 154 -36.18 32.04 1.54
CA SER A 154 -36.31 33.20 0.62
C SER A 154 -37.61 33.24 -0.19
N LYS A 155 -38.48 32.23 -0.06
CA LYS A 155 -39.81 32.26 -0.69
C LYS A 155 -40.98 32.45 0.29
N SER A 156 -40.74 32.51 1.60
CA SER A 156 -41.85 32.62 2.57
C SER A 156 -42.14 34.00 3.14
N ASP A 157 -41.30 35.03 2.95
CA ASP A 157 -41.57 36.36 3.55
C ASP A 157 -41.60 37.56 2.58
N TYR A 158 -41.43 37.36 1.26
CA TYR A 158 -41.69 38.48 0.34
C TYR A 158 -43.19 38.54 0.02
N PHE A 159 -43.87 39.42 0.72
CA PHE A 159 -45.24 39.77 0.42
C PHE A 159 -45.33 40.37 -1.00
N ASP A 160 -45.86 39.58 -1.94
CA ASP A 160 -46.06 40.00 -3.32
C ASP A 160 -47.24 40.98 -3.41
N ALA A 161 -46.94 42.26 -3.16
CA ALA A 161 -47.93 43.34 -3.22
C ALA A 161 -48.61 43.43 -4.60
N ALA A 162 -47.88 43.13 -5.69
CA ALA A 162 -48.40 43.18 -7.06
C ALA A 162 -49.53 42.18 -7.32
N LYS A 163 -49.46 40.97 -6.73
CA LYS A 163 -50.56 39.99 -6.82
C LYS A 163 -51.76 40.37 -5.95
N ASN A 164 -51.52 40.96 -4.78
CA ASN A 164 -52.57 41.30 -3.83
C ASN A 164 -53.30 42.61 -4.15
N ILE A 165 -52.70 43.51 -4.94
CA ILE A 165 -53.35 44.75 -5.41
C ILE A 165 -54.71 44.49 -6.09
N ARG A 166 -54.88 43.35 -6.79
CA ARG A 166 -56.17 42.98 -7.43
C ARG A 166 -57.32 42.75 -6.43
N LEU A 167 -56.98 42.46 -5.17
CA LEU A 167 -57.95 42.20 -4.10
C LEU A 167 -58.29 43.47 -3.29
N VAL A 168 -57.61 44.58 -3.57
CA VAL A 168 -57.89 45.87 -2.92
C VAL A 168 -59.22 46.39 -3.46
N PRO A 169 -60.19 46.72 -2.59
CA PRO A 169 -61.45 47.32 -3.03
C PRO A 169 -61.21 48.59 -3.84
N LYS A 170 -62.06 48.84 -4.82
CA LYS A 170 -62.01 50.11 -5.58
C LYS A 170 -62.35 51.27 -4.65
N PHE A 171 -61.59 52.35 -4.74
CA PHE A 171 -61.86 53.57 -4.00
C PHE A 171 -63.13 54.25 -4.51
N CYS A 172 -63.95 54.80 -3.60
CA CYS A 172 -65.16 55.53 -3.95
C CYS A 172 -65.23 56.84 -3.16
N GLU A 173 -65.13 57.98 -3.86
CA GLU A 173 -65.15 59.33 -3.27
C GLU A 173 -66.45 59.65 -2.50
N LYS A 174 -67.55 58.93 -2.77
CA LYS A 174 -68.85 59.15 -2.10
C LYS A 174 -68.94 58.49 -0.72
N THR A 175 -68.05 57.53 -0.42
CA THR A 175 -68.11 56.73 0.80
C THR A 175 -66.71 56.51 1.38
N VAL A 176 -65.89 57.57 1.41
CA VAL A 176 -64.50 57.51 1.92
C VAL A 176 -64.47 57.03 3.39
N ASP A 177 -65.41 57.45 4.21
CA ASP A 177 -65.52 57.06 5.63
C ASP A 177 -65.73 55.55 5.83
N LYS A 178 -66.35 54.88 4.85
CA LYS A 178 -66.63 53.44 4.90
C LYS A 178 -65.54 52.61 4.21
N TYR A 179 -64.74 53.25 3.37
CA TYR A 179 -63.72 52.59 2.56
C TYR A 179 -62.55 52.07 3.41
N PHE A 180 -61.98 52.89 4.30
CA PHE A 180 -60.84 52.47 5.13
C PHE A 180 -61.17 51.30 6.07
N PRO A 181 -62.31 51.26 6.80
CA PRO A 181 -62.70 50.08 7.57
C PRO A 181 -62.87 48.81 6.71
N GLN A 182 -63.35 48.94 5.48
CA GLN A 182 -63.49 47.82 4.55
C GLN A 182 -62.12 47.29 4.08
N PHE A 183 -61.19 48.21 3.76
CA PHE A 183 -59.82 47.88 3.43
C PHE A 183 -59.09 47.21 4.59
N GLU A 184 -59.16 47.78 5.80
CA GLU A 184 -58.54 47.21 7.02
C GLU A 184 -59.04 45.80 7.31
N LYS A 185 -60.35 45.55 7.14
CA LYS A 185 -60.92 44.21 7.34
C LYS A 185 -60.35 43.19 6.36
N ILE A 186 -60.17 43.56 5.10
CA ILE A 186 -59.58 42.68 4.06
C ILE A 186 -58.09 42.47 4.32
N ALA A 187 -57.36 43.55 4.63
CA ALA A 187 -55.94 43.51 4.89
C ALA A 187 -55.61 42.66 6.12
N ASN A 188 -56.40 42.76 7.19
CA ASN A 188 -56.26 41.92 8.38
C ASN A 188 -56.62 40.45 8.09
N ASN A 189 -57.71 40.19 7.36
CA ASN A 189 -58.12 38.82 7.01
C ASN A 189 -57.07 38.10 6.15
N LEU A 190 -56.42 38.82 5.23
CA LEU A 190 -55.39 38.30 4.34
C LEU A 190 -53.97 38.45 4.90
N LYS A 191 -53.83 38.94 6.14
CA LYS A 191 -52.57 39.16 6.84
C LYS A 191 -51.55 39.97 6.03
N TRP A 192 -52.00 41.03 5.37
CA TRP A 192 -51.12 41.92 4.62
C TRP A 192 -50.19 42.68 5.57
N PRO A 193 -48.87 42.75 5.33
CA PRO A 193 -47.97 43.53 6.17
C PRO A 193 -48.26 45.02 6.03
N MET A 194 -48.40 45.71 7.18
CA MET A 194 -48.71 47.14 7.26
C MET A 194 -47.82 48.06 6.37
N PRO A 195 -46.50 47.80 6.21
CA PRO A 195 -45.66 48.64 5.35
C PRO A 195 -46.09 48.70 3.88
N TYR A 196 -46.86 47.71 3.39
CA TYR A 196 -47.33 47.67 2.00
C TYR A 196 -48.73 48.27 1.81
N TRP A 197 -49.43 48.61 2.90
CA TRP A 197 -50.83 49.08 2.82
C TRP A 197 -50.92 50.42 2.07
N THR A 198 -49.99 51.34 2.31
CA THR A 198 -49.92 52.64 1.62
C THR A 198 -49.65 52.47 0.13
N THR A 199 -48.73 51.57 -0.24
CA THR A 199 -48.42 51.23 -1.64
C THR A 199 -49.63 50.64 -2.36
N MET A 200 -50.39 49.76 -1.70
CA MET A 200 -51.62 49.23 -2.25
C MET A 200 -52.68 50.31 -2.45
N LEU A 201 -52.83 51.18 -1.46
CA LEU A 201 -53.81 52.24 -1.50
C LEU A 201 -53.52 53.28 -2.59
N GLN A 202 -52.25 53.61 -2.83
CA GLN A 202 -51.84 54.45 -3.95
C GLN A 202 -52.37 53.92 -5.29
N SER A 203 -52.42 52.60 -5.48
CA SER A 203 -52.87 52.00 -6.75
C SER A 203 -54.38 52.13 -7.01
N VAL A 204 -55.17 52.36 -5.96
CA VAL A 204 -56.63 52.45 -6.02
C VAL A 204 -57.15 53.84 -5.73
N PHE A 205 -56.34 54.75 -5.19
CA PHE A 205 -56.72 56.14 -5.02
C PHE A 205 -56.93 56.80 -6.37
N GLU A 206 -58.07 57.45 -6.50
CA GLU A 206 -58.48 58.20 -7.68
C GLU A 206 -58.82 59.64 -7.26
N GLY A 207 -58.77 60.56 -8.23
CA GLY A 207 -59.18 61.95 -8.04
C GLY A 207 -58.45 62.64 -6.89
N LYS A 208 -59.21 63.24 -5.97
CA LYS A 208 -58.65 64.07 -4.89
C LYS A 208 -57.80 63.27 -3.90
N ALA A 209 -58.04 61.97 -3.74
CA ALA A 209 -57.27 61.13 -2.82
C ALA A 209 -55.84 60.91 -3.33
N ALA A 210 -55.69 60.73 -4.64
CA ALA A 210 -54.39 60.58 -5.28
C ALA A 210 -53.58 61.88 -5.19
N GLU A 211 -54.21 63.04 -5.41
CA GLU A 211 -53.55 64.35 -5.28
C GLU A 211 -52.99 64.59 -3.88
N ILE A 212 -53.76 64.26 -2.83
CA ILE A 212 -53.32 64.38 -1.44
C ILE A 212 -52.14 63.44 -1.17
N TYR A 213 -52.24 62.18 -1.58
CA TYR A 213 -51.16 61.22 -1.40
C TYR A 213 -49.87 61.66 -2.10
N SER A 214 -49.96 62.20 -3.32
CA SER A 214 -48.81 62.75 -4.06
C SER A 214 -48.24 64.04 -3.45
N ALA A 215 -49.06 64.82 -2.74
CA ALA A 215 -48.62 66.03 -2.05
C ALA A 215 -47.95 65.74 -0.68
N LEU A 216 -48.11 64.54 -0.14
CA LEU A 216 -47.50 64.14 1.13
C LEU A 216 -46.00 63.85 0.97
N PRO A 217 -45.15 64.28 1.93
CA PRO A 217 -43.74 63.89 1.97
C PRO A 217 -43.57 62.38 2.09
N SER A 218 -42.45 61.84 1.56
CA SER A 218 -42.16 60.39 1.53
C SER A 218 -42.23 59.71 2.89
N GLU A 219 -41.91 60.43 3.97
CA GLU A 219 -41.97 59.93 5.35
C GLU A 219 -43.43 59.73 5.81
N LYS A 220 -44.33 60.64 5.42
CA LYS A 220 -45.75 60.60 5.77
C LYS A 220 -46.57 59.72 4.84
N SER A 221 -46.14 59.55 3.59
CA SER A 221 -46.80 58.66 2.62
C SER A 221 -46.54 57.18 2.89
N SER A 222 -45.49 56.86 3.67
CA SER A 222 -45.17 55.49 4.09
C SER A 222 -45.98 55.04 5.32
N ASP A 223 -46.58 55.98 6.05
CA ASP A 223 -47.40 55.70 7.24
C ASP A 223 -48.89 55.68 6.89
N TYR A 224 -49.52 54.51 7.09
CA TYR A 224 -50.93 54.29 6.79
C TYR A 224 -51.86 55.22 7.59
N ASP A 225 -51.58 55.39 8.89
CA ASP A 225 -52.45 56.17 9.77
C ASP A 225 -52.43 57.65 9.37
N THR A 226 -51.26 58.18 9.04
CA THR A 226 -51.11 59.54 8.53
C THR A 226 -51.85 59.74 7.20
N VAL A 227 -51.70 58.82 6.24
CA VAL A 227 -52.40 58.89 4.93
C VAL A 227 -53.92 58.82 5.11
N LYS A 228 -54.42 57.92 5.96
CA LYS A 228 -55.85 57.77 6.26
C LYS A 228 -56.43 59.06 6.82
N GLN A 229 -55.76 59.68 7.80
CA GLN A 229 -56.23 60.92 8.42
C GLN A 229 -56.27 62.09 7.44
N GLU A 230 -55.23 62.27 6.63
CA GLU A 230 -55.16 63.38 5.67
C GLU A 230 -56.23 63.25 4.57
N ILE A 231 -56.47 62.03 4.09
CA ILE A 231 -57.53 61.77 3.12
C ILE A 231 -58.90 61.99 3.75
N LEU A 232 -59.21 61.41 4.92
CA LEU A 232 -60.49 61.63 5.59
C LEU A 232 -60.74 63.12 5.84
N LYS A 233 -59.77 63.84 6.39
CA LYS A 233 -59.87 65.28 6.63
C LYS A 233 -60.17 66.07 5.34
N ALA A 234 -59.47 65.77 4.25
CA ALA A 234 -59.68 66.47 2.99
C ALA A 234 -61.04 66.15 2.34
N TYR A 235 -61.62 64.97 2.60
CA TYR A 235 -62.95 64.58 2.13
C TYR A 235 -64.07 64.95 3.10
N GLU A 236 -63.81 65.21 4.38
CA GLU A 236 -64.75 65.81 5.34
C GLU A 236 -64.87 67.33 5.16
N LEU A 237 -63.77 67.99 4.79
CA LEU A 237 -63.75 69.42 4.43
C LEU A 237 -64.41 69.71 3.07
N VAL A 238 -64.62 68.70 2.23
CA VAL A 238 -65.34 68.84 0.95
C VAL A 238 -66.85 68.99 1.11
N PRO A 239 -67.57 68.24 1.96
CA PRO A 239 -68.95 68.54 2.32
C PRO A 239 -69.17 70.00 2.71
N GLU A 240 -68.20 70.64 3.37
CA GLU A 240 -68.28 72.06 3.75
C GLU A 240 -68.08 73.00 2.54
N ALA A 241 -67.11 72.71 1.67
CA ALA A 241 -66.86 73.47 0.44
C ALA A 241 -67.91 73.23 -0.67
N TYR A 242 -68.52 72.03 -0.73
CA TYR A 242 -69.54 71.65 -1.70
C TYR A 242 -70.92 72.17 -1.29
N ARG A 243 -71.24 72.24 0.02
CA ARG A 243 -72.44 72.94 0.52
C ARG A 243 -72.43 74.43 0.24
N GLN A 244 -71.25 75.08 0.24
CA GLN A 244 -71.16 76.50 -0.13
C GLN A 244 -71.33 76.72 -1.64
N LYS A 245 -70.76 75.86 -2.50
CA LYS A 245 -70.90 75.99 -3.96
C LYS A 245 -72.29 75.62 -4.52
N PHE A 246 -73.12 74.91 -3.76
CA PHE A 246 -74.53 74.65 -4.11
C PHE A 246 -75.52 75.67 -3.52
N ARG A 247 -75.04 76.74 -2.87
CA ARG A 247 -75.86 77.90 -2.45
C ARG A 247 -75.62 79.17 -3.27
N SER A 248 -74.79 79.10 -4.31
CA SER A 248 -74.50 80.21 -5.21
C SER A 248 -74.71 79.87 -6.70
N LEU A 249 -75.67 78.98 -6.99
CA LEU A 249 -76.25 78.75 -8.32
C LEU A 249 -77.76 78.81 -8.22
#